data_AF-A0A1J3EYE2-F1
#
_entry.id   AF-A0A1J3EYE2-F1
#
_cell.length_a   1.000
_cell.length_b   1.000
_cell.length_c   1.000
_cell.angle_alpha   90.00
_cell.angle_beta   90.00
_cell.angle_gamma   90.00
#
_symmetry.space_group_name_H-M   'P 1'
#
loop_
_entity.id
_entity.type
_entity.pdbx_description
1 polymer ?
#
loop_
_entity_poly.entity_id
_entity_poly.type
_entity_poly.pdbx_seq_one_letter_code
_entity_poly.pdbx_strand_id
1 'polypeptide(L)'
;PSSHHRSLYIETMASRPGLLTDWPWTPLGSFKYLVLAPLVIDSIYSFATTREYEKLLIVAMTVWRIVHSQVWISWSRYMTAKGTKRIVNKSIEFDQVDRERTWDDQIIFNSLIIYLTKVYVTKTNTLPFWRTDGMLLVALLHAGPVEFIYYWFHRALHHHFLYSRYHSHHHSSIVTEP
;
A
#
# COMPACT_ATOMS: atom_id res chain seq x y z
N PRO A 1 -0.95 42.48 -13.36
CA PRO A 1 -1.57 41.70 -14.46
C PRO A 1 -0.47 40.90 -15.20
N SER A 2 -0.25 39.62 -14.94
CA SER A 2 -1.21 38.53 -14.99
C SER A 2 -0.67 37.33 -14.21
N SER A 3 -1.57 36.72 -13.45
CA SER A 3 -1.40 35.48 -12.71
C SER A 3 -1.23 34.30 -13.66
N HIS A 4 0.01 33.90 -13.95
CA HIS A 4 0.26 32.60 -14.56
C HIS A 4 0.30 31.51 -13.49
N HIS A 5 -0.89 30.91 -13.31
CA HIS A 5 -1.14 29.52 -13.01
C HIS A 5 -0.06 28.78 -12.22
N ARG A 6 -0.18 28.89 -10.88
CA ARG A 6 0.18 27.81 -9.96
C ARG A 6 -0.84 26.68 -10.13
N SER A 7 -0.84 26.03 -11.30
CA SER A 7 -1.47 24.74 -11.48
C SER A 7 -0.49 23.73 -10.89
N LEU A 8 -0.67 23.41 -9.61
CA LEU A 8 -0.10 22.18 -9.08
C LEU A 8 -0.48 21.07 -10.05
N TYR A 9 0.52 20.40 -10.59
CA TYR A 9 0.38 19.21 -11.40
C TYR A 9 -0.34 18.15 -10.58
N ILE A 10 -1.67 18.14 -10.65
CA ILE A 10 -2.43 16.91 -10.51
C ILE A 10 -2.19 16.22 -11.86
N GLU A 11 -1.08 15.51 -11.95
CA GLU A 11 -0.86 14.57 -13.04
C GLU A 11 -2.02 13.58 -12.97
N THR A 12 -2.90 13.64 -13.96
CA THR A 12 -4.18 12.94 -13.92
C THR A 12 -3.96 11.44 -13.85
N MET A 13 -4.17 10.87 -12.66
CA MET A 13 -4.28 9.43 -12.43
C MET A 13 -5.53 8.92 -13.18
N ALA A 14 -5.29 8.07 -14.18
CA ALA A 14 -6.27 7.56 -15.15
C ALA A 14 -6.90 8.59 -16.11
N SER A 15 -7.24 8.12 -17.32
CA SER A 15 -7.78 8.99 -18.40
C SER A 15 -9.12 9.63 -18.06
N ARG A 16 -9.89 9.01 -17.16
CA ARG A 16 -11.16 9.49 -16.61
C ARG A 16 -11.31 8.93 -15.19
N PRO A 17 -10.81 9.57 -14.12
CA PRO A 17 -10.84 8.98 -12.77
C PRO A 17 -12.26 8.65 -12.33
N GLY A 18 -12.42 7.52 -11.62
CA GLY A 18 -13.69 7.08 -11.06
C GLY A 18 -13.87 7.48 -9.60
N LEU A 19 -14.97 7.05 -8.98
CA LEU A 19 -15.14 7.17 -7.53
C LEU A 19 -14.06 6.35 -6.82
N LEU A 20 -13.52 6.86 -5.71
CA LEU A 20 -12.48 6.20 -4.89
C LEU A 20 -11.17 5.93 -5.65
N THR A 21 -10.86 6.70 -6.70
CA THR A 21 -9.53 6.66 -7.32
C THR A 21 -8.45 7.18 -6.36
N ASP A 22 -8.79 8.16 -5.52
CA ASP A 22 -7.90 8.73 -4.52
C ASP A 22 -8.16 8.18 -3.12
N TRP A 23 -7.10 8.14 -2.31
CA TRP A 23 -7.20 7.80 -0.89
C TRP A 23 -7.82 8.94 -0.09
N PRO A 24 -8.52 8.64 1.02
CA PRO A 24 -9.09 9.68 1.88
C PRO A 24 -8.06 10.68 2.43
N TRP A 25 -6.79 10.27 2.53
CA TRP A 25 -5.67 11.09 2.98
C TRP A 25 -4.81 11.66 1.86
N THR A 26 -5.21 11.53 0.58
CA THR A 26 -4.52 12.19 -0.55
C THR A 26 -4.27 13.69 -0.29
N PRO A 27 -5.22 14.48 0.28
CA PRO A 27 -4.98 15.90 0.58
C PRO A 27 -3.83 16.18 1.56
N LEU A 28 -3.42 15.19 2.37
CA LEU A 28 -2.29 15.34 3.30
C LEU A 28 -0.93 15.24 2.60
N GLY A 29 -0.86 14.71 1.38
CA GLY A 29 0.38 14.50 0.65
C GLY A 29 1.40 13.74 1.49
N SER A 30 2.61 14.28 1.65
CA SER A 30 3.68 13.69 2.47
C SER A 30 3.35 13.55 3.96
N PHE A 31 2.30 14.22 4.46
CA PHE A 31 1.86 14.13 5.85
C PHE A 31 0.88 12.99 6.13
N LYS A 32 0.57 12.13 5.15
CA LYS A 32 -0.38 11.02 5.29
C LYS A 32 -0.10 10.08 6.47
N TYR A 33 1.14 9.95 6.93
CA TYR A 33 1.49 9.14 8.10
C TYR A 33 0.91 9.67 9.42
N LEU A 34 0.45 10.93 9.47
CA LEU A 34 -0.28 11.47 10.62
C LEU A 34 -1.57 10.70 10.91
N VAL A 35 -2.14 10.03 9.90
CA VAL A 35 -3.29 9.12 10.05
C VAL A 35 -2.99 7.98 11.04
N LEU A 36 -1.72 7.56 11.15
CA LEU A 36 -1.29 6.50 12.06
C LEU A 36 -0.92 7.02 13.46
N ALA A 37 -0.78 8.34 13.66
CA ALA A 37 -0.31 8.89 14.93
C ALA A 37 -1.17 8.49 16.15
N PRO A 38 -2.52 8.50 16.09
CA PRO A 38 -3.34 8.04 17.20
C PRO A 38 -3.09 6.58 17.57
N LEU A 39 -2.87 5.72 16.56
CA LEU A 39 -2.60 4.29 16.76
C LEU A 39 -1.26 4.09 17.46
N VAL A 40 -0.23 4.85 17.08
CA VAL A 40 1.08 4.79 17.71
C VAL A 40 1.00 5.21 19.17
N ILE A 41 0.32 6.33 19.46
CA ILE A 41 0.14 6.86 20.82
C ILE A 41 -0.61 5.85 21.69
N ASP A 42 -1.77 5.34 21.23
CA ASP A 42 -2.55 4.37 21.98
C ASP A 42 -1.80 3.04 22.18
N SER A 43 -0.99 2.62 21.21
CA SER A 43 -0.16 1.41 21.34
C SER A 43 0.90 1.54 22.42
N ILE A 44 1.62 2.67 22.44
CA ILE A 44 2.65 2.95 23.45
C ILE A 44 2.00 3.06 24.83
N TYR A 45 0.88 3.78 24.93
CA TYR A 45 0.13 3.92 26.18
C TYR A 45 -0.36 2.57 26.71
N SER A 46 -1.00 1.76 25.85
CA SER A 46 -1.50 0.43 26.21
C SER A 46 -0.36 -0.47 26.69
N PHE A 47 0.77 -0.47 25.99
CA PHE A 47 1.95 -1.25 26.41
C PHE A 47 2.53 -0.76 27.74
N ALA A 48 2.62 0.54 27.96
CA ALA A 48 3.19 1.11 29.19
C ALA A 48 2.31 0.87 30.42
N THR A 49 0.99 0.94 30.27
CA THR A 49 0.03 0.92 31.38
C THR A 49 -0.57 -0.45 31.64
N THR A 50 -0.93 -1.19 30.57
CA THR A 50 -1.64 -2.47 30.66
C THR A 50 -0.79 -3.67 30.23
N ARG A 51 0.43 -3.43 29.74
CA ARG A 51 1.33 -4.44 29.17
C ARG A 51 0.74 -5.19 27.96
N GLU A 52 -0.29 -4.63 27.33
CA GLU A 52 -0.83 -5.11 26.05
C GLU A 52 0.16 -4.79 24.93
N TYR A 53 0.75 -5.82 24.32
CA TYR A 53 1.82 -5.68 23.34
C TYR A 53 1.33 -5.83 21.91
N GLU A 54 0.12 -6.34 21.67
CA GLU A 54 -0.38 -6.64 20.33
C GLU A 54 -0.59 -5.39 19.49
N LYS A 55 -1.09 -4.31 20.08
CA LYS A 55 -1.22 -3.01 19.39
C LYS A 55 0.14 -2.48 18.95
N LEU A 56 1.14 -2.57 19.83
CA LEU A 56 2.52 -2.21 19.53
C LEU A 56 3.11 -3.11 18.45
N LEU A 57 2.80 -4.41 18.45
CA LEU A 57 3.20 -5.35 17.41
C LEU A 57 2.59 -4.98 16.05
N ILE A 58 1.32 -4.55 15.99
CA ILE A 58 0.69 -4.07 14.75
C ILE A 58 1.46 -2.85 14.20
N VAL A 59 1.84 -1.91 15.06
CA VAL A 59 2.67 -0.75 14.66
C VAL A 59 4.06 -1.20 14.19
N ALA A 60 4.71 -2.10 14.92
CA ALA A 60 6.02 -2.64 14.54
C ALA A 60 5.97 -3.35 13.18
N MET A 61 4.92 -4.15 12.93
CA MET A 61 4.71 -4.83 11.64
C MET A 61 4.40 -3.84 10.52
N THR A 62 3.73 -2.73 10.81
CA THR A 62 3.50 -1.63 9.86
C THR A 62 4.83 -1.02 9.41
N VAL A 63 5.71 -0.69 10.38
CA VAL A 63 7.05 -0.16 10.08
C VAL A 63 7.87 -1.19 9.31
N TRP A 64 7.82 -2.47 9.72
CA TRP A 64 8.50 -3.54 8.99
C TRP A 64 8.04 -3.63 7.54
N ARG A 65 6.74 -3.50 7.25
CA ARG A 65 6.21 -3.51 5.87
C ARG A 65 6.75 -2.36 5.04
N ILE A 66 6.89 -1.16 5.61
CA ILE A 66 7.49 0.00 4.95
C ILE A 66 8.96 -0.28 4.64
N VAL A 67 9.74 -0.71 5.64
CA VAL A 67 11.18 -1.02 5.47
C VAL A 67 11.39 -2.12 4.43
N HIS A 68 10.63 -3.21 4.54
CA HIS A 68 10.70 -4.34 3.62
C HIS A 68 10.42 -3.92 2.17
N SER A 69 9.38 -3.13 1.94
CA SER A 69 9.04 -2.64 0.60
C SER A 69 10.13 -1.72 0.05
N GLN A 70 10.65 -0.82 0.89
CA GLN A 70 11.75 0.06 0.50
C GLN A 70 13.04 -0.69 0.14
N VAL A 71 13.35 -1.77 0.86
CA VAL A 71 14.47 -2.66 0.52
C VAL A 71 14.26 -3.29 -0.85
N TRP A 72 13.07 -3.80 -1.16
CA TRP A 72 12.77 -4.39 -2.46
C TRP A 72 12.81 -3.37 -3.60
N ILE A 73 12.23 -2.18 -3.42
CA ILE A 73 12.28 -1.10 -4.41
C ILE A 73 13.75 -0.72 -4.67
N SER A 74 14.54 -0.52 -3.61
CA SER A 74 15.96 -0.18 -3.71
C SER A 74 16.75 -1.27 -4.46
N TRP A 75 16.49 -2.53 -4.15
CA TRP A 75 17.12 -3.67 -4.81
C TRP A 75 16.74 -3.77 -6.28
N SER A 76 15.45 -3.58 -6.62
CA SER A 76 14.98 -3.58 -8.00
C SER A 76 15.64 -2.47 -8.81
N ARG A 77 15.67 -1.25 -8.28
CA ARG A 77 16.31 -0.10 -8.93
C ARG A 77 17.80 -0.32 -9.15
N TYR A 78 18.49 -0.90 -8.17
CA TYR A 78 19.90 -1.27 -8.30
C TYR A 78 20.13 -2.26 -9.44
N MET A 79 19.29 -3.30 -9.54
CA MET A 79 19.38 -4.29 -10.63
C MET A 79 19.07 -3.68 -12.00
N THR A 80 18.09 -2.79 -12.07
CA THR A 80 17.77 -2.03 -13.28
C THR A 80 18.92 -1.10 -13.68
N ALA A 81 19.58 -0.44 -12.74
CA ALA A 81 20.74 0.42 -12.99
C ALA A 81 21.94 -0.36 -13.54
N LYS A 82 22.19 -1.57 -13.02
CA LYS A 82 23.22 -2.49 -13.56
C LYS A 82 22.95 -2.97 -14.99
N GLY A 83 21.69 -2.96 -15.44
CA GLY A 83 21.31 -3.29 -16.81
C GLY A 83 21.31 -4.78 -17.16
N THR A 84 21.80 -5.67 -16.28
CA THR A 84 21.99 -7.10 -16.59
C THR A 84 20.71 -7.94 -16.55
N LYS A 85 19.62 -7.43 -15.97
CA LYS A 85 18.33 -8.14 -15.81
C LYS A 85 17.12 -7.33 -16.27
N ARG A 86 17.29 -6.44 -17.26
CA ARG A 86 16.20 -5.62 -17.79
C ARG A 86 15.28 -6.47 -18.69
N ILE A 87 13.99 -6.48 -18.37
CA ILE A 87 12.95 -7.12 -19.22
C ILE A 87 12.67 -6.25 -20.45
N VAL A 88 12.63 -4.93 -20.25
CA VAL A 88 12.46 -3.92 -21.30
C VAL A 88 13.73 -3.09 -21.39
N ASN A 89 14.22 -2.81 -22.60
CA ASN A 89 15.41 -1.98 -22.81
C ASN A 89 15.10 -0.48 -22.63
N LYS A 90 14.66 -0.09 -21.43
CA LYS A 90 14.33 1.29 -21.03
C LYS A 90 14.71 1.52 -19.56
N SER A 91 15.11 2.76 -19.23
CA SER A 91 15.29 3.24 -17.85
C SER A 91 13.96 3.59 -17.20
N ILE A 92 13.95 3.63 -15.87
CA ILE A 92 12.84 4.22 -15.13
C ILE A 92 12.86 5.74 -15.30
N GLU A 93 11.71 6.31 -15.64
CA GLU A 93 11.50 7.75 -15.81
C GLU A 93 10.85 8.35 -14.56
N PHE A 94 11.06 9.64 -14.32
CA PHE A 94 10.48 10.34 -13.16
C PHE A 94 8.95 10.23 -13.10
N ASP A 95 8.28 10.35 -14.24
CA ASP A 95 6.82 10.19 -14.30
C ASP A 95 6.39 8.82 -13.78
N GLN A 96 7.13 7.74 -14.07
CA GLN A 96 6.79 6.42 -13.55
C GLN A 96 7.00 6.35 -12.03
N VAL A 97 8.08 6.96 -11.53
CA VAL A 97 8.34 7.05 -10.08
C VAL A 97 7.20 7.77 -9.37
N ASP A 98 6.71 8.87 -9.93
CA ASP A 98 5.63 9.66 -9.32
C ASP A 98 4.30 8.90 -9.33
N ARG A 99 4.01 8.15 -10.40
CA ARG A 99 2.84 7.25 -10.49
C ARG A 99 2.83 6.14 -9.46
N GLU A 100 4.00 5.61 -9.11
CA GLU A 100 4.15 4.45 -8.22
C GLU A 100 4.47 4.86 -6.77
N ARG A 101 4.60 6.16 -6.50
CA ARG A 101 4.97 6.69 -5.18
C ARG A 101 3.94 6.40 -4.07
N THR A 102 2.71 6.03 -4.43
CA THR A 102 1.59 5.74 -3.53
C THR A 102 1.55 4.29 -3.02
N TRP A 103 2.60 3.50 -3.25
CA TRP A 103 2.70 2.08 -2.84
C TRP A 103 2.43 1.85 -1.34
N ASP A 104 2.72 2.85 -0.50
CA ASP A 104 2.59 2.82 0.95
C ASP A 104 1.17 3.13 1.47
N ASP A 105 0.27 3.64 0.62
CA ASP A 105 -1.11 3.94 1.02
C ASP A 105 -1.87 2.67 1.41
N GLN A 106 -1.62 1.56 0.70
CA GLN A 106 -2.15 0.25 1.08
C GLN A 106 -1.64 -0.21 2.45
N ILE A 107 -0.41 0.13 2.83
CA ILE A 107 0.14 -0.21 4.15
C ILE A 107 -0.64 0.57 5.22
N ILE A 108 -0.83 1.87 5.05
CA ILE A 108 -1.61 2.71 5.96
C ILE A 108 -3.03 2.14 6.14
N PHE A 109 -3.69 1.83 5.02
CA PHE A 109 -5.04 1.25 5.04
C PHE A 109 -5.11 -0.07 5.82
N ASN A 110 -4.23 -1.03 5.52
CA ASN A 110 -4.22 -2.32 6.19
C ASN A 110 -3.92 -2.17 7.70
N SER A 111 -3.01 -1.27 8.07
CA SER A 111 -2.71 -0.97 9.46
C SER A 111 -3.93 -0.46 10.21
N LEU A 112 -4.70 0.45 9.61
CA LEU A 112 -5.96 0.92 10.20
C LEU A 112 -6.94 -0.22 10.41
N ILE A 113 -7.20 -1.04 9.39
CA ILE A 113 -8.18 -2.13 9.49
C ILE A 113 -7.77 -3.16 10.55
N ILE A 114 -6.51 -3.58 10.57
CA ILE A 114 -6.01 -4.55 11.55
C ILE A 114 -6.09 -3.96 12.96
N TYR A 115 -5.73 -2.69 13.13
CA TYR A 115 -5.81 -2.01 14.42
C TYR A 115 -7.24 -1.88 14.94
N LEU A 116 -8.16 -1.42 14.09
CA LEU A 116 -9.58 -1.31 14.43
C LEU A 116 -10.17 -2.68 14.76
N THR A 117 -9.75 -3.73 14.04
CA THR A 117 -10.13 -5.12 14.37
C THR A 117 -9.65 -5.50 15.78
N LYS A 118 -8.41 -5.15 16.16
CA LYS A 118 -7.93 -5.40 17.53
C LYS A 118 -8.75 -4.66 18.58
N VAL A 119 -9.06 -3.39 18.34
CA VAL A 119 -9.79 -2.54 19.30
C VAL A 119 -11.25 -2.95 19.45
N TYR A 120 -11.93 -3.25 18.33
CA TYR A 120 -13.39 -3.43 18.32
C TYR A 120 -13.85 -4.89 18.25
N VAL A 121 -13.05 -5.80 17.70
CA VAL A 121 -13.45 -7.20 17.48
C VAL A 121 -12.73 -8.14 18.43
N THR A 122 -11.40 -8.01 18.58
CA THR A 122 -10.58 -8.94 19.39
C THR A 122 -10.08 -8.32 20.70
N LYS A 123 -10.85 -7.37 21.25
CA LYS A 123 -10.49 -6.53 22.40
C LYS A 123 -9.85 -7.29 23.57
N THR A 124 -10.47 -8.38 24.01
CA THR A 124 -10.01 -9.19 25.15
C THR A 124 -9.22 -10.42 24.73
N ASN A 125 -9.15 -10.71 23.43
CA ASN A 125 -8.45 -11.88 22.92
C ASN A 125 -6.96 -11.54 22.84
N THR A 126 -6.17 -12.21 23.66
CA THR A 126 -4.72 -12.24 23.50
C THR A 126 -4.39 -13.27 22.43
N LEU A 127 -3.80 -12.79 21.34
CA LEU A 127 -3.31 -13.70 20.31
C LEU A 127 -1.90 -14.15 20.71
N PRO A 128 -1.55 -15.43 20.54
CA PRO A 128 -0.18 -15.87 20.74
C PRO A 128 0.72 -15.13 19.74
N PHE A 129 1.96 -14.87 20.14
CA PHE A 129 2.95 -14.24 19.26
C PHE A 129 3.18 -15.03 17.96
N TRP A 130 3.02 -16.37 18.01
CA TRP A 130 3.18 -17.25 16.86
C TRP A 130 2.16 -18.39 16.86
N ARG A 131 1.63 -18.75 15.69
CA ARG A 131 0.74 -19.90 15.49
C ARG A 131 0.88 -20.47 14.08
N THR A 132 1.46 -21.67 13.97
CA THR A 132 1.73 -22.31 12.67
C THR A 132 0.46 -22.70 11.92
N ASP A 133 -0.57 -23.16 12.61
CA ASP A 133 -1.89 -23.46 12.03
C ASP A 133 -2.52 -22.21 11.39
N GLY A 134 -2.37 -21.04 12.01
CA GLY A 134 -2.79 -19.75 11.50
C GLY A 134 -2.05 -19.36 10.23
N MET A 135 -0.73 -19.61 10.18
CA MET A 135 0.05 -19.38 8.96
C MET A 135 -0.39 -20.29 7.81
N LEU A 136 -0.61 -21.58 8.09
CA LEU A 136 -1.11 -22.52 7.09
C LEU A 136 -2.48 -22.09 6.57
N LEU A 137 -3.38 -21.67 7.47
CA LEU A 137 -4.69 -21.15 7.08
C LEU A 137 -4.58 -19.89 6.22
N VAL A 138 -3.74 -18.93 6.60
CA VAL A 138 -3.51 -17.70 5.79
C VAL A 138 -2.94 -18.05 4.42
N ALA A 139 -1.99 -18.99 4.34
CA ALA A 139 -1.42 -19.44 3.07
C ALA A 139 -2.48 -20.09 2.17
N LEU A 140 -3.35 -20.94 2.71
CA LEU A 140 -4.44 -21.58 1.97
C LEU A 140 -5.51 -20.56 1.52
N LEU A 141 -5.90 -19.64 2.40
CA LEU A 141 -6.82 -18.55 2.07
C LEU A 141 -6.26 -17.64 0.98
N HIS A 142 -4.95 -17.39 1.00
CA HIS A 142 -4.28 -16.62 -0.03
C HIS A 142 -4.28 -17.39 -1.36
N ALA A 143 -3.66 -18.58 -1.38
CA ALA A 143 -3.47 -19.37 -2.61
C ALA A 143 -4.78 -19.84 -3.27
N GLY A 144 -5.88 -19.96 -2.51
CA GLY A 144 -7.19 -20.29 -3.05
C GLY A 144 -8.07 -19.06 -3.27
N PRO A 145 -8.88 -18.66 -2.26
CA PRO A 145 -9.86 -17.58 -2.40
C PRO A 145 -9.29 -16.24 -2.90
N VAL A 146 -8.16 -15.77 -2.36
CA VAL A 146 -7.62 -14.45 -2.72
C VAL A 146 -7.18 -14.42 -4.17
N GLU A 147 -6.40 -15.42 -4.61
CA GLU A 147 -5.97 -15.52 -6.02
C GLU A 147 -7.15 -15.64 -6.98
N PHE A 148 -8.18 -16.43 -6.62
CA PHE A 148 -9.39 -16.56 -7.43
C PHE A 148 -10.11 -15.21 -7.60
N ILE A 149 -10.34 -14.49 -6.50
CA ILE A 149 -11.00 -13.18 -6.53
C ILE A 149 -10.13 -12.18 -7.31
N TYR A 150 -8.82 -12.17 -7.07
CA TYR A 150 -7.87 -11.30 -7.75
C TYR A 150 -7.91 -11.50 -9.26
N TYR A 151 -7.89 -12.75 -9.74
CA TYR A 151 -7.96 -13.05 -11.17
C TYR A 151 -9.21 -12.46 -11.84
N TRP A 152 -10.39 -12.70 -11.27
CA TRP A 152 -11.64 -12.21 -11.84
C TRP A 152 -11.78 -10.70 -11.73
N PHE A 153 -11.32 -10.11 -10.62
CA PHE A 153 -11.31 -8.67 -10.43
C PHE A 153 -10.39 -7.98 -11.44
N HIS A 154 -9.15 -8.48 -11.60
CA HIS A 154 -8.21 -8.00 -12.59
C HIS A 154 -8.79 -8.13 -14.00
N ARG A 155 -9.39 -9.28 -14.35
CA ARG A 155 -10.07 -9.44 -15.64
C ARG A 155 -11.19 -8.42 -15.85
N ALA A 156 -11.97 -8.10 -14.81
CA ALA A 156 -12.99 -7.07 -14.87
C ALA A 156 -12.39 -5.66 -15.07
N LEU A 157 -11.25 -5.34 -14.43
CA LEU A 157 -10.55 -4.08 -14.61
C LEU A 157 -10.10 -3.82 -16.06
N HIS A 158 -9.93 -4.87 -16.87
CA HIS A 158 -9.65 -4.76 -18.31
C HIS A 158 -10.88 -4.44 -19.16
N HIS A 159 -12.09 -4.46 -18.60
CA HIS A 159 -13.27 -4.00 -19.32
C HIS A 159 -13.20 -2.48 -19.52
N HIS A 160 -13.46 -1.98 -20.75
CA HIS A 160 -13.21 -0.60 -21.18
C HIS A 160 -13.64 0.49 -20.17
N PHE A 161 -14.82 0.31 -19.53
CA PHE A 161 -15.32 1.23 -18.51
C PHE A 161 -14.39 1.32 -17.29
N LEU A 162 -13.98 0.18 -16.72
CA LEU A 162 -13.09 0.11 -15.55
C LEU A 162 -11.64 0.39 -15.94
N TYR A 163 -11.23 -0.05 -17.12
CA TYR A 163 -9.88 0.17 -17.65
C TYR A 163 -9.53 1.65 -17.67
N SER A 164 -10.35 2.47 -18.34
CA SER A 164 -10.12 3.92 -18.46
C SER A 164 -10.11 4.69 -17.14
N ARG A 165 -10.72 4.13 -16.09
CA ARG A 165 -10.93 4.75 -14.76
C ARG A 165 -9.95 4.32 -13.69
N TYR A 166 -9.53 3.05 -13.72
CA TYR A 166 -8.83 2.43 -12.60
C TYR A 166 -7.59 1.64 -12.99
N HIS A 167 -7.44 1.24 -14.26
CA HIS A 167 -6.39 0.28 -14.64
C HIS A 167 -5.45 0.74 -15.77
N SER A 168 -5.89 1.66 -16.63
CA SER A 168 -5.10 2.16 -17.77
C SER A 168 -3.77 2.77 -17.32
N HIS A 169 -3.77 3.40 -16.15
CA HIS A 169 -2.60 4.03 -15.57
C HIS A 169 -1.52 3.01 -15.18
N HIS A 170 -1.91 1.87 -14.61
CA HIS A 170 -0.98 0.78 -14.29
C HIS A 170 -0.23 0.28 -15.53
N HIS A 171 -0.91 0.22 -16.69
CA HIS A 171 -0.26 -0.17 -17.96
C HIS A 171 0.74 0.85 -18.52
N SER A 172 0.77 2.08 -17.98
CA SER A 172 1.79 3.08 -18.35
C SER A 172 3.12 2.87 -17.61
N SER A 173 3.14 2.01 -16.59
CA SER A 173 4.33 1.57 -15.88
C SER A 173 4.94 0.36 -16.58
N ILE A 174 5.88 0.61 -17.48
CA ILE A 174 6.46 -0.41 -18.36
C ILE A 174 7.78 -0.98 -17.83
N VAL A 175 8.47 -0.24 -16.95
CA VAL A 175 9.63 -0.75 -16.23
C VAL A 175 9.10 -1.39 -14.95
N THR A 176 9.41 -2.66 -14.73
CA THR A 176 8.87 -3.38 -13.57
C THR A 176 9.58 -2.95 -12.28
N GLU A 177 8.80 -2.50 -11.29
CA GLU A 177 9.22 -2.33 -9.89
C GLU A 177 8.35 -3.23 -8.98
N PRO A 178 8.88 -3.67 -7.81
CA PRO A 178 8.17 -4.50 -6.85
C PRO A 178 7.12 -3.74 -6.05
#